data_AF-A0A1I1U2U3-F1
#
_entry.id   AF-A0A1I1U2U3-F1
#
_cell.length_a   1.000
_cell.length_b   1.000
_cell.length_c   1.000
_cell.angle_alpha   90.00
_cell.angle_beta   90.00
_cell.angle_gamma   90.00
#
_symmetry.space_group_name_H-M   'P 1'
#
loop_
_entity.id
_entity.type
_entity.pdbx_description
1 polymer ?
#
loop_
_entity_poly.entity_id
_entity_poly.type
_entity_poly.pdbx_seq_one_letter_code
_entity_poly.pdbx_strand_id
1 'polypeptide(L)'
;MTGIASSPVLLVLAFTGAYWNATVVIHEVSEHIIAKPVKMNAALHNQSLSIEKLRETSSRLIDSFNATYLVLPYEPDMNITFYGVVNSHNPLNSEYGSLVTFDKNSGDVTFSQDIRKTDTLTVTLDSFRKLHFGYFAGLTSKIMWCILGLSPVFLSITGFYLYWQRNRRKRNARKKRKVANNFALNT
;
A
#
# COMPACT_ATOMS: atom_id res chain seq x y z
N MET A 1 -22.65 6.93 -14.33
CA MET A 1 -22.85 6.05 -13.16
C MET A 1 -21.55 5.39 -12.72
N THR A 2 -20.77 4.80 -13.64
CA THR A 2 -19.48 4.13 -13.34
C THR A 2 -18.51 4.97 -12.51
N GLY A 3 -18.30 6.25 -12.84
CA GLY A 3 -17.40 7.13 -12.08
C GLY A 3 -17.89 7.47 -10.66
N ILE A 4 -19.20 7.54 -10.43
CA ILE A 4 -19.77 7.76 -9.08
C ILE A 4 -19.65 6.46 -8.26
N ALA A 5 -19.91 5.31 -8.88
CA ALA A 5 -19.80 4.02 -8.22
C ALA A 5 -18.36 3.65 -7.85
N SER A 6 -17.37 4.05 -8.66
CA SER A 6 -15.95 3.78 -8.38
C SER A 6 -15.29 4.82 -7.49
N SER A 7 -15.88 5.99 -7.28
CA SER A 7 -15.23 7.08 -6.54
C SER A 7 -14.81 6.73 -5.11
N PRO A 8 -15.58 5.95 -4.30
CA PRO A 8 -15.13 5.62 -2.95
C PRO A 8 -13.86 4.77 -2.95
N VAL A 9 -13.79 3.78 -3.85
CA VAL A 9 -12.61 2.92 -4.00
C VAL A 9 -11.42 3.72 -4.51
N LEU A 10 -11.62 4.58 -5.50
CA LEU A 10 -10.55 5.41 -6.04
C LEU A 10 -10.02 6.40 -4.99
N LEU A 11 -10.87 6.96 -4.14
CA LEU A 11 -10.45 7.81 -3.04
C LEU A 11 -9.61 7.03 -2.02
N VAL A 12 -10.06 5.84 -1.61
CA VAL A 12 -9.29 4.97 -0.71
C VAL A 12 -7.91 4.66 -1.30
N LEU A 13 -7.87 4.27 -2.57
CA LEU A 13 -6.60 3.99 -3.27
C LEU A 13 -5.70 5.23 -3.37
N ALA A 14 -6.27 6.40 -3.66
CA ALA A 14 -5.51 7.64 -3.75
C ALA A 14 -4.91 8.05 -2.40
N PHE A 15 -5.69 8.03 -1.32
CA PHE A 15 -5.19 8.40 0.01
C PHE A 15 -4.17 7.41 0.55
N THR A 16 -4.48 6.11 0.50
CA THR A 16 -3.56 5.07 0.96
C THR A 16 -2.29 5.01 0.11
N GLY A 17 -2.43 5.19 -1.22
CA GLY A 17 -1.29 5.23 -2.14
C GLY A 17 -0.41 6.46 -1.95
N ALA A 18 -1.00 7.64 -1.73
CA ALA A 18 -0.26 8.85 -1.39
C ALA A 18 0.53 8.69 -0.09
N TYR A 19 -0.08 8.07 0.93
CA TYR A 19 0.62 7.73 2.17
C TYR A 19 1.83 6.82 1.93
N TRP A 20 1.64 5.68 1.25
CA TRP A 20 2.73 4.75 0.97
C TRP A 20 3.83 5.36 0.10
N ASN A 21 3.46 6.18 -0.88
CA ASN A 21 4.43 6.90 -1.70
C ASN A 21 5.26 7.87 -0.84
N ALA A 22 4.61 8.64 0.04
CA ALA A 22 5.31 9.54 0.95
C ALA A 22 6.25 8.78 1.90
N THR A 23 5.81 7.66 2.49
CA THR A 23 6.66 6.85 3.39
C THR A 23 7.88 6.28 2.66
N VAL A 24 7.71 5.85 1.40
CA VAL A 24 8.82 5.33 0.59
C VAL A 24 9.80 6.45 0.25
N VAL A 25 9.32 7.62 -0.16
CA VAL A 25 10.19 8.77 -0.46
C VAL A 25 10.96 9.19 0.79
N ILE A 26 10.31 9.27 1.96
CA ILE A 26 10.97 9.61 3.22
C ILE A 26 12.06 8.58 3.55
N HIS A 27 11.74 7.29 3.44
CA HIS A 27 12.68 6.20 3.72
C HIS A 27 13.87 6.20 2.75
N GLU A 28 13.63 6.38 1.45
CA GLU A 28 14.69 6.47 0.44
C GLU A 28 15.63 7.65 0.72
N VAL A 29 15.07 8.80 1.07
CA VAL A 29 15.85 10.00 1.41
C VAL A 29 16.66 9.77 2.70
N SER A 30 16.07 9.18 3.74
CA SER A 30 16.76 8.94 4.99
C SER A 30 17.87 7.88 4.85
N GLU A 31 17.57 6.75 4.22
CA GLU A 31 18.45 5.58 4.20
C GLU A 31 19.46 5.55 3.05
N HIS A 32 19.15 6.19 1.91
CA HIS A 32 19.97 6.07 0.70
C HIS A 32 20.58 7.38 0.23
N ILE A 33 20.06 8.53 0.69
CA ILE A 33 20.64 9.85 0.41
C ILE A 33 21.44 10.37 1.61
N ILE A 34 20.86 10.29 2.81
CA ILE A 34 21.48 10.85 4.02
C ILE A 34 22.39 9.82 4.70
N ALA A 35 21.87 8.63 4.98
CA ALA A 35 22.65 7.55 5.58
C ALA A 35 23.58 6.88 4.55
N LYS A 36 24.72 6.36 5.03
CA LYS A 36 25.62 5.57 4.21
C LYS A 36 25.16 4.11 4.22
N PRO A 37 25.18 3.41 3.07
CA PRO A 37 24.79 2.02 3.03
C PRO A 37 25.72 1.18 3.92
N VAL A 38 25.13 0.43 4.84
CA VAL A 38 25.87 -0.48 5.73
C VAL A 38 26.08 -1.82 5.03
N LYS A 39 27.32 -2.29 5.02
CA LYS A 39 27.65 -3.65 4.55
C LYS A 39 27.63 -4.61 5.73
N MET A 40 26.84 -5.66 5.63
CA MET A 40 26.83 -6.74 6.62
C MET A 40 28.05 -7.64 6.41
N ASN A 41 29.06 -7.48 7.28
CA ASN A 41 30.30 -8.25 7.21
C ASN A 41 30.34 -9.40 8.24
N ALA A 42 29.42 -9.41 9.20
CA ALA A 42 29.28 -10.41 10.24
C ALA A 42 27.83 -10.46 10.71
N ALA A 43 27.48 -11.49 11.49
CA ALA A 43 26.17 -11.55 12.11
C ALA A 43 25.97 -10.40 13.11
N LEU A 44 24.84 -9.71 13.02
CA LEU A 44 24.52 -8.57 13.86
C LEU A 44 23.65 -8.93 15.07
N HIS A 45 23.60 -10.21 15.44
CA HIS A 45 22.92 -10.70 16.64
C HIS A 45 23.75 -11.80 17.29
N ASN A 46 23.52 -12.00 18.59
CA ASN A 46 24.15 -13.06 19.36
C ASN A 46 23.70 -14.45 18.85
N GLN A 47 24.64 -15.22 18.31
CA GLN A 47 24.39 -16.56 17.73
C GLN A 47 23.99 -17.62 18.77
N SER A 48 24.16 -17.33 20.07
CA SER A 48 23.70 -18.22 21.13
C SER A 48 22.21 -18.05 21.46
N LEU A 49 21.54 -17.02 20.92
CA LEU A 49 20.11 -16.83 21.12
C LEU A 49 19.30 -17.86 20.32
N SER A 50 18.41 -18.56 21.02
CA SER A 50 17.45 -19.46 20.38
C SER A 50 16.28 -18.67 19.80
N ILE A 51 16.22 -18.58 18.47
CA ILE A 51 15.11 -17.95 17.73
C ILE A 51 13.78 -18.61 18.11
N GLU A 52 13.77 -19.92 18.34
CA GLU A 52 12.57 -20.64 18.75
C GLU A 52 12.09 -20.20 20.13
N LYS A 53 13.00 -20.03 21.10
CA LYS A 53 12.66 -19.52 22.44
C LYS A 53 12.09 -18.10 22.37
N LEU A 54 12.62 -17.25 21.48
CA LEU A 54 12.09 -15.90 21.26
C LEU A 54 10.67 -15.95 20.64
N ARG A 55 10.45 -16.83 19.66
CA ARG A 55 9.13 -17.06 19.03
C ARG A 55 8.09 -17.59 20.03
N GLU A 56 8.47 -18.53 20.89
CA GLU A 56 7.60 -19.02 21.98
C GLU A 56 7.30 -17.93 22.99
N THR A 57 8.28 -17.07 23.28
CA THR A 57 8.09 -15.94 24.21
C THR A 57 7.15 -14.89 23.61
N SER A 58 7.28 -14.55 22.33
CA SER A 58 6.34 -13.63 21.67
C SER A 58 4.90 -14.17 21.66
N SER A 59 4.74 -15.48 21.40
CA SER A 59 3.43 -16.16 21.43
C SER A 59 2.78 -16.17 22.82
N ARG A 60 3.58 -16.12 23.91
CA ARG A 60 3.08 -16.04 25.29
C ARG A 60 2.78 -14.61 25.75
N LEU A 61 3.45 -13.62 25.19
CA LEU A 61 3.28 -12.21 25.58
C LEU A 61 1.96 -11.62 25.07
N ILE A 62 1.54 -12.02 23.87
CA ILE A 62 0.32 -11.53 23.24
C ILE A 62 -0.63 -12.71 23.04
N ASP A 63 -1.81 -12.63 23.64
CA ASP A 63 -2.83 -13.67 23.51
C ASP A 63 -3.22 -13.89 22.04
N SER A 64 -3.28 -15.15 21.62
CA SER A 64 -3.53 -15.60 20.23
C SER A 64 -2.53 -15.12 19.18
N PHE A 65 -1.35 -14.63 19.58
CA PHE A 65 -0.34 -14.18 18.63
C PHE A 65 0.28 -15.34 17.87
N ASN A 66 0.23 -15.24 16.56
CA ASN A 66 0.87 -16.16 15.64
C ASN A 66 1.93 -15.41 14.83
N ALA A 67 3.20 -15.68 15.14
CA ALA A 67 4.33 -15.10 14.44
C ALA A 67 4.35 -15.58 12.98
N THR A 68 4.17 -14.66 12.04
CA THR A 68 4.15 -14.95 10.60
C THR A 68 5.42 -14.51 9.89
N TYR A 69 6.12 -13.52 10.44
CA TYR A 69 7.31 -12.94 9.83
C TYR A 69 8.36 -12.60 10.88
N LEU A 70 9.63 -12.88 10.56
CA LEU A 70 10.77 -12.63 11.41
C LEU A 70 11.73 -11.69 10.67
N VAL A 71 12.09 -10.59 11.33
CA VAL A 71 13.15 -9.68 10.89
C VAL A 71 14.35 -9.87 11.81
N LEU A 72 15.46 -10.31 11.22
CA LEU A 72 16.77 -10.31 11.88
C LEU A 72 17.48 -8.98 11.60
N PRO A 73 18.36 -8.54 12.51
CA PRO A 73 19.11 -7.30 12.32
C PRO A 73 20.05 -7.41 11.11
N TYR A 74 19.79 -6.58 10.10
CA TYR A 74 20.68 -6.30 8.97
C TYR A 74 21.46 -4.98 9.14
N GLU A 75 21.18 -4.22 10.20
CA GLU A 75 21.87 -2.99 10.58
C GLU A 75 22.24 -2.96 12.08
N PRO A 76 23.29 -2.21 12.48
CA PRO A 76 23.76 -2.15 13.86
C PRO A 76 22.74 -1.62 14.87
N ASP A 77 21.76 -0.82 14.46
CA ASP A 77 20.78 -0.26 15.39
C ASP A 77 19.48 -1.06 15.44
N MET A 78 19.38 -2.13 14.63
CA MET A 78 18.21 -2.99 14.63
C MET A 78 18.27 -4.11 15.65
N ASN A 79 17.08 -4.54 16.03
CA ASN A 79 16.79 -5.63 16.94
C ASN A 79 16.09 -6.79 16.21
N ILE A 80 15.84 -7.90 16.91
CA ILE A 80 15.11 -9.05 16.35
C ILE A 80 13.61 -8.80 16.54
N THR A 81 12.85 -8.75 15.45
CA THR A 81 11.40 -8.46 15.51
C THR A 81 10.58 -9.58 14.91
N PHE A 82 9.60 -10.07 15.67
CA PHE A 82 8.55 -10.94 15.16
C PHE A 82 7.30 -10.11 14.87
N TYR A 83 6.83 -10.15 13.63
CA TYR A 83 5.52 -9.66 13.24
C TYR A 83 4.54 -10.83 13.18
N GLY A 84 3.28 -10.56 13.47
CA GLY A 84 2.29 -11.62 13.52
C GLY A 84 0.86 -11.13 13.47
N VAL A 85 -0.01 -12.13 13.30
CA VAL A 85 -1.46 -11.96 13.38
C VAL A 85 -1.96 -12.31 14.76
N VAL A 86 -3.06 -11.69 15.15
CA VAL A 86 -3.83 -12.02 16.36
C VAL A 86 -5.26 -12.29 15.95
N ASN A 87 -5.99 -13.05 16.76
CA ASN A 87 -7.42 -13.23 16.55
C ASN A 87 -8.13 -11.90 16.83
N SER A 88 -8.50 -11.21 15.75
CA SER A 88 -9.17 -9.91 15.75
C SER A 88 -10.46 -9.98 14.94
N HIS A 89 -11.51 -9.32 15.44
CA HIS A 89 -12.77 -9.16 14.73
C HIS A 89 -12.68 -8.12 13.59
N ASN A 90 -11.63 -7.29 13.57
CA ASN A 90 -11.45 -6.29 12.52
C ASN A 90 -10.75 -6.91 11.29
N PRO A 91 -11.44 -7.06 10.14
CA PRO A 91 -10.86 -7.64 8.94
C PRO A 91 -9.76 -6.77 8.31
N LEU A 92 -9.67 -5.50 8.70
CA LEU A 92 -8.70 -4.54 8.19
C LEU A 92 -7.35 -4.59 8.90
N ASN A 93 -7.23 -5.28 10.04
CA ASN A 93 -5.94 -5.44 10.72
C ASN A 93 -4.99 -6.27 9.84
N SER A 94 -3.81 -5.74 9.55
CA SER A 94 -2.83 -6.38 8.68
C SER A 94 -2.02 -7.46 9.41
N GLU A 95 -1.26 -8.23 8.63
CA GLU A 95 -0.37 -9.28 9.10
C GLU A 95 0.85 -8.74 9.90
N TYR A 96 1.00 -7.41 9.96
CA TYR A 96 2.09 -6.70 10.59
C TYR A 96 1.63 -5.76 11.72
N GLY A 97 0.32 -5.77 12.04
CA GLY A 97 -0.24 -4.84 13.03
C GLY A 97 0.19 -5.16 14.47
N SER A 98 0.51 -6.43 14.75
CA SER A 98 1.04 -6.87 16.05
C SER A 98 2.48 -7.35 15.90
N LEU A 99 3.33 -6.99 16.86
CA LEU A 99 4.74 -7.33 16.81
C LEU A 99 5.36 -7.41 18.21
N VAL A 100 6.45 -8.16 18.31
CA VAL A 100 7.29 -8.25 19.51
C VAL A 100 8.75 -8.14 19.09
N THR A 101 9.46 -7.20 19.69
CA THR A 101 10.88 -6.92 19.43
C THR A 101 11.71 -7.36 20.63
N PHE A 102 12.83 -8.00 20.33
CA PHE A 102 13.80 -8.51 21.30
C PHE A 102 15.16 -7.87 21.06
N ASP A 103 15.85 -7.52 22.14
CA ASP A 103 17.25 -7.11 22.06
C ASP A 103 18.08 -8.22 21.39
N LYS A 104 18.88 -7.83 20.40
CA LYS A 104 19.67 -8.75 19.59
C LYS A 104 20.84 -9.42 20.33
N ASN A 105 21.21 -8.93 21.51
CA ASN A 105 22.33 -9.45 22.29
C ASN A 105 21.84 -10.26 23.50
N SER A 106 20.94 -9.70 24.30
CA SER A 106 20.42 -10.33 25.52
C SER A 106 19.21 -11.23 25.26
N GLY A 107 18.43 -10.95 24.22
CA GLY A 107 17.15 -11.61 23.97
C GLY A 107 16.00 -11.11 24.85
N ASP A 108 16.19 -10.00 25.56
CA ASP A 108 15.14 -9.39 26.38
C ASP A 108 14.10 -8.68 25.51
N VAL A 109 12.86 -8.63 25.98
CA VAL A 109 11.77 -7.94 25.28
C VAL A 109 11.99 -6.44 25.38
N THR A 110 12.16 -5.78 24.24
CA THR A 110 12.34 -4.32 24.18
C THR A 110 11.03 -3.62 23.82
N PHE A 111 10.17 -4.26 23.03
CA PHE A 111 8.89 -3.69 22.62
C PHE A 111 7.86 -4.79 22.32
N SER A 112 6.59 -4.52 22.62
CA SER A 112 5.47 -5.41 22.33
C SER A 112 4.24 -4.59 22.01
N GLN A 113 3.61 -4.88 20.87
CA GLN A 113 2.41 -4.19 20.40
C GLN A 113 1.35 -5.22 20.00
N ASP A 114 0.18 -5.10 20.60
CA ASP A 114 -1.04 -5.80 20.20
C ASP A 114 -1.97 -4.80 19.50
N ILE A 115 -2.26 -5.03 18.22
CA ILE A 115 -3.09 -4.14 17.40
C ILE A 115 -4.50 -3.93 17.99
N ARG A 116 -4.99 -4.86 18.82
CA ARG A 116 -6.32 -4.77 19.46
C ARG A 116 -6.35 -3.79 20.62
N LYS A 117 -5.18 -3.43 21.16
CA LYS A 117 -5.02 -2.61 22.37
C LYS A 117 -4.31 -1.28 22.10
N THR A 118 -3.89 -1.04 20.86
CA THR A 118 -3.17 0.18 20.47
C THR A 118 -4.13 1.33 20.16
N ASP A 119 -3.58 2.53 19.96
CA ASP A 119 -4.33 3.73 19.61
C ASP A 119 -5.01 3.63 18.22
N THR A 120 -6.06 4.43 18.04
CA THR A 120 -6.88 4.40 16.82
C THR A 120 -6.14 4.85 15.57
N LEU A 121 -5.13 5.73 15.70
CA LEU A 121 -4.32 6.17 14.58
C LEU A 121 -3.47 5.00 14.07
N THR A 122 -2.80 4.26 14.95
CA THR A 122 -2.03 3.07 14.57
C THR A 122 -2.91 2.00 13.92
N VAL A 123 -4.10 1.73 14.45
CA VAL A 123 -5.06 0.81 13.81
C VAL A 123 -5.49 1.29 12.42
N THR A 124 -5.68 2.60 12.26
CA THR A 124 -6.08 3.21 10.97
C THR A 124 -4.96 3.10 9.94
N LEU A 125 -3.73 3.43 10.33
CA LEU A 125 -2.55 3.32 9.46
C LEU A 125 -2.28 1.86 9.06
N ASP A 126 -2.40 0.92 9.98
CA ASP A 126 -2.28 -0.51 9.69
C ASP A 126 -3.32 -0.97 8.65
N SER A 127 -4.56 -0.46 8.78
CA SER A 127 -5.66 -0.74 7.85
C SER A 127 -5.38 -0.26 6.42
N PHE A 128 -4.51 0.74 6.24
CA PHE A 128 -4.17 1.26 4.91
C PHE A 128 -3.58 0.19 4.01
N ARG A 129 -2.82 -0.76 4.55
CA ARG A 129 -2.25 -1.86 3.75
C ARG A 129 -3.35 -2.70 3.12
N LYS A 130 -4.26 -3.24 3.94
CA LYS A 130 -5.35 -4.11 3.47
C LYS A 130 -6.34 -3.37 2.57
N LEU A 131 -6.58 -2.08 2.83
CA LEU A 131 -7.43 -1.24 1.99
C LEU A 131 -6.77 -0.89 0.64
N HIS A 132 -5.47 -0.61 0.63
CA HIS A 132 -4.73 -0.28 -0.59
C HIS A 132 -4.72 -1.47 -1.56
N PHE A 133 -4.38 -2.65 -1.04
CA PHE A 133 -4.32 -3.87 -1.84
C PHE A 133 -5.68 -4.58 -1.98
N GLY A 134 -6.71 -4.13 -1.27
CA GLY A 134 -8.08 -4.62 -1.39
C GLY A 134 -8.28 -6.09 -1.01
N TYR A 135 -7.50 -6.67 -0.09
CA TYR A 135 -7.59 -8.10 0.26
C TYR A 135 -8.27 -8.41 1.60
N PHE A 136 -9.00 -7.46 2.18
CA PHE A 136 -9.65 -7.61 3.48
C PHE A 136 -10.84 -8.59 3.51
N ALA A 137 -11.50 -8.84 2.37
CA ALA A 137 -12.58 -9.83 2.24
C ALA A 137 -12.19 -10.97 1.30
N GLY A 138 -10.89 -11.31 1.26
CA GLY A 138 -10.37 -12.39 0.43
C GLY A 138 -10.49 -12.08 -1.07
N LEU A 139 -11.03 -13.04 -1.83
CA LEU A 139 -11.11 -12.93 -3.30
C LEU A 139 -12.12 -11.88 -3.75
N THR A 140 -13.24 -11.75 -3.04
CA THR A 140 -14.35 -10.84 -3.41
C THR A 140 -13.88 -9.39 -3.43
N SER A 141 -13.20 -8.94 -2.37
CA SER A 141 -12.69 -7.57 -2.31
C SER A 141 -11.64 -7.31 -3.39
N LYS A 142 -10.76 -8.29 -3.67
CA LYS A 142 -9.73 -8.17 -4.71
C LYS A 142 -10.33 -7.95 -6.09
N ILE A 143 -11.36 -8.72 -6.45
CA ILE A 143 -12.06 -8.58 -7.73
C ILE A 143 -12.73 -7.21 -7.83
N MET A 144 -13.45 -6.79 -6.80
CA MET A 144 -14.12 -5.48 -6.79
C MET A 144 -13.12 -4.32 -6.88
N TRP A 145 -12.02 -4.38 -6.13
CA TRP A 145 -10.95 -3.38 -6.18
C TRP A 145 -10.29 -3.31 -7.56
N CYS A 146 -10.05 -4.46 -8.19
CA CYS A 146 -9.48 -4.52 -9.53
C CYS A 146 -10.39 -3.87 -10.57
N ILE A 147 -11.68 -4.25 -10.60
CA ILE A 147 -12.64 -3.73 -11.59
C ILE A 147 -12.85 -2.22 -11.39
N LEU A 148 -13.08 -1.78 -10.15
CA LEU A 148 -13.32 -0.37 -9.84
C LEU A 148 -12.05 0.47 -10.00
N GLY A 149 -10.89 -0.08 -9.65
CA GLY A 149 -9.57 0.54 -9.82
C GLY A 149 -9.18 0.72 -11.29
N LEU A 150 -9.68 -0.14 -12.20
CA LEU A 150 -9.50 0.01 -13.64
C LEU A 150 -10.42 1.05 -14.28
N SER A 151 -11.39 1.59 -13.55
CA SER A 151 -12.33 2.59 -14.10
C SER A 151 -11.67 3.83 -14.72
N PRO A 152 -10.55 4.40 -14.22
CA PRO A 152 -9.88 5.52 -14.87
C PRO A 152 -9.33 5.17 -16.25
N VAL A 153 -8.90 3.91 -16.47
CA VAL A 153 -8.42 3.45 -17.78
C VAL A 153 -9.57 3.46 -18.79
N PHE A 154 -10.72 2.88 -18.42
CA PHE A 154 -11.91 2.87 -19.27
C PHE A 154 -12.43 4.29 -19.55
N LEU A 155 -12.44 5.16 -18.53
CA LEU A 155 -12.82 6.57 -18.69
C LEU A 155 -11.85 7.34 -19.59
N SER A 156 -10.54 7.05 -19.49
CA SER A 156 -9.53 7.67 -20.34
C SER A 156 -9.69 7.26 -21.81
N ILE A 157 -9.91 5.96 -22.08
CA ILE A 157 -10.14 5.46 -23.45
C ILE A 157 -11.40 6.08 -24.06
N THR A 158 -12.50 6.09 -23.31
CA THR A 158 -13.77 6.65 -23.79
C THR A 158 -13.70 8.17 -23.96
N GLY A 159 -13.07 8.89 -23.03
CA GLY A 159 -12.82 10.32 -23.14
C GLY A 159 -11.96 10.67 -24.35
N PHE A 160 -10.89 9.92 -24.60
CA PHE A 160 -10.04 10.09 -25.77
C PHE A 160 -10.79 9.81 -27.08
N TYR A 161 -11.58 8.73 -27.12
CA TYR A 161 -12.41 8.40 -28.27
C TYR A 161 -13.41 9.51 -28.62
N LEU A 162 -14.13 10.03 -27.62
CA LEU A 162 -15.08 11.14 -27.80
C LEU A 162 -14.38 12.43 -28.23
N TYR A 163 -13.22 12.73 -27.65
CA TYR A 163 -12.39 13.86 -28.05
C TYR A 163 -11.99 13.77 -29.53
N TRP A 164 -11.51 12.60 -29.97
CA TRP A 164 -11.13 12.35 -31.36
C TRP A 164 -12.31 12.49 -32.32
N GLN A 165 -13.45 11.90 -31.98
CA GLN A 165 -14.67 11.97 -32.79
C GLN A 165 -15.16 13.42 -32.93
N ARG A 166 -15.17 14.19 -31.83
CA ARG A 166 -15.53 15.62 -31.85
C ARG A 166 -14.62 16.41 -32.77
N ASN A 167 -13.31 16.15 -32.74
CA ASN A 167 -12.35 16.89 -33.57
C ASN A 167 -12.51 16.55 -35.06
N ARG A 168 -12.79 15.29 -35.41
CA ARG A 168 -13.13 14.87 -36.78
C ARG A 168 -14.39 15.58 -37.29
N ARG A 169 -15.47 15.62 -36.49
CA ARG A 169 -16.71 16.32 -36.85
C ARG A 169 -16.48 17.82 -37.08
N LYS A 170 -15.72 18.49 -36.20
CA LYS A 170 -15.34 19.91 -36.37
C LYS A 170 -14.55 20.14 -37.66
N ARG A 171 -13.57 19.29 -37.96
CA ARG A 171 -12.76 19.38 -39.19
C ARG A 171 -13.63 19.19 -40.45
N ASN A 172 -14.54 18.23 -40.43
CA ASN A 172 -15.46 17.98 -41.56
C ASN A 172 -16.47 19.13 -41.74
N ALA A 173 -17.01 19.68 -40.66
CA ALA A 173 -17.89 20.86 -40.72
C ALA A 173 -17.16 22.10 -41.26
N ARG A 174 -15.90 22.33 -40.83
CA ARG A 174 -15.04 23.39 -41.39
C ARG A 174 -14.79 23.19 -42.89
N LYS A 175 -14.51 21.96 -43.33
CA LYS A 175 -14.36 21.64 -44.77
C LYS A 175 -15.64 21.95 -45.56
N LYS A 176 -16.80 21.49 -45.07
CA LYS A 176 -18.11 21.77 -45.73
C LYS A 176 -18.40 23.27 -45.82
N ARG A 177 -18.14 24.05 -44.76
CA ARG A 177 -18.29 25.51 -44.79
C ARG A 177 -17.37 26.20 -45.80
N LYS A 178 -16.10 25.77 -45.89
CA LYS A 178 -15.18 26.29 -46.92
C LYS A 178 -15.67 26.02 -48.34
N VAL A 179 -16.16 24.82 -48.60
CA VAL A 179 -16.72 24.45 -49.92
C VAL A 179 -17.95 25.31 -50.25
N ALA A 180 -18.88 25.47 -49.31
CA ALA A 180 -20.08 26.29 -49.51
C ALA A 180 -19.75 27.77 -49.76
N ASN A 181 -18.82 28.36 -48.99
CA ASN A 181 -18.40 29.74 -49.20
C ASN A 181 -17.71 29.95 -50.56
N ASN A 182 -16.86 29.00 -50.99
CA ASN A 182 -16.23 29.10 -52.31
C ASN A 182 -17.25 29.03 -53.45
N PHE A 183 -18.32 28.25 -53.29
CA PHE A 183 -19.40 28.19 -54.27
C PHE A 183 -20.17 29.52 -54.35
N ALA A 184 -20.50 30.12 -53.20
CA ALA A 184 -21.24 31.39 -53.14
C ALA A 184 -20.45 32.63 -53.64
N LEU A 185 -19.12 32.57 -53.69
CA LEU A 185 -18.28 33.66 -54.22
C LEU A 185 -18.07 33.58 -55.73
N ASN A 186 -18.37 32.42 -56.35
CA ASN A 186 -18.15 32.16 -57.76
C ASN A 186 -19.46 32.19 -58.61
N THR A 187 -20.59 32.56 -57.99
CA THR A 187 -21.91 32.77 -58.61
C THR A 187 -22.30 34.23 -58.47
#